data_AF-A0A2T4DEH8-F1
#
_entry.id   AF-A0A2T4DEH8-F1
#
_cell.length_a   1.000
_cell.length_b   1.000
_cell.length_c   1.000
_cell.angle_alpha   90.00
_cell.angle_beta   90.00
_cell.angle_gamma   90.00
#
_symmetry.space_group_name_H-M   'P 1'
#
loop_
_entity.id
_entity.type
_entity.pdbx_description
1 polymer ?
#
loop_
_entity_poly.entity_id
_entity_poly.type
_entity_poly.pdbx_seq_one_letter_code
_entity_poly.pdbx_strand_id
1 'polypeptide(L)'
;MDLWSTRRASQELLDSELSEQKVSIEQAFALIDKAIDFFNQKAAHDQYCRICGLTLAKAKSYALGAYGMILDNLGQEAGALNRPFLEYYELLIYFSQDPSRVAEAAEDRLPKAGKRAKLIGSDLMGFREYLNQNASHSSYSFYSLRHQLDTTSLSIKKTQGFAADVLFRNLGDLFAQLLLLDFQAAVSISIKDRSEGLQLAQEAEILRDTGGDSFRLRDRLEEGYGDKLPNK
;
A
#
# COMPACT_ATOMS: atom_id res chain seq x y z
N MET A 1 13.39 6.51 27.70
CA MET A 1 13.28 6.24 26.26
C MET A 1 12.06 6.99 25.79
N ASP A 2 12.21 7.89 24.84
CA ASP A 2 11.09 8.58 24.23
C ASP A 2 10.59 7.75 23.05
N LEU A 3 9.43 7.11 23.24
CA LEU A 3 8.82 6.18 22.29
C LEU A 3 8.47 6.85 20.95
N TRP A 4 8.34 8.17 20.91
CA TRP A 4 7.90 8.92 19.73
C TRP A 4 9.01 9.74 19.08
N SER A 5 10.25 9.61 19.53
CA SER A 5 11.40 10.36 19.00
C SER A 5 11.58 10.17 17.50
N THR A 6 11.56 8.92 17.01
CA THR A 6 11.64 8.61 15.57
C THR A 6 10.47 9.22 14.79
N ARG A 7 9.24 9.11 15.31
CA ARG A 7 8.06 9.69 14.66
C ARG A 7 8.17 11.20 14.50
N ARG A 8 8.60 11.90 15.55
CA ARG A 8 8.74 13.36 15.52
C ARG A 8 9.81 13.79 14.51
N ALA A 9 10.94 13.10 14.45
CA ALA A 9 11.95 13.35 13.42
C ALA A 9 11.41 13.12 12.00
N SER A 10 10.64 12.04 11.79
CA SER A 10 9.97 11.79 10.50
C SER A 10 8.97 12.89 10.15
N GLN A 11 8.21 13.39 11.12
CA GLN A 11 7.25 14.48 10.92
C GLN A 11 7.95 15.81 10.61
N GLU A 12 9.02 16.15 11.34
CA GLU A 12 9.83 17.34 11.07
C GLU A 12 10.41 17.31 9.65
N LEU A 13 10.88 16.14 9.18
CA LEU A 13 11.37 15.99 7.82
C LEU A 13 10.24 16.13 6.79
N LEU A 14 9.06 15.55 7.05
CA LEU A 14 7.87 15.70 6.20
C LEU A 14 7.31 17.13 6.16
N ASP A 15 7.49 17.91 7.22
CA ASP A 15 7.06 19.30 7.27
C ASP A 15 8.09 20.26 6.65
N SER A 16 9.27 19.75 6.28
CA SER A 16 10.35 20.52 5.67
C SER A 16 10.78 19.93 4.33
N GLU A 17 11.84 19.13 4.32
CA GLU A 17 12.51 18.61 3.12
C GLU A 17 11.62 17.68 2.29
N LEU A 18 10.70 16.95 2.93
CA LEU A 18 9.80 15.98 2.29
C LEU A 18 8.34 16.45 2.20
N SER A 19 8.13 17.77 2.17
CA SER A 19 6.79 18.37 2.14
C SER A 19 5.98 18.02 0.89
N GLU A 20 6.61 17.90 -0.28
CA GLU A 20 5.94 17.47 -1.50
C GLU A 20 5.45 16.01 -1.40
N GLN A 21 6.28 15.13 -0.84
CA GLN A 21 5.97 13.71 -0.64
C GLN A 21 4.81 13.53 0.36
N LYS A 22 4.80 14.34 1.43
CA LYS A 22 3.68 14.40 2.38
C LYS A 22 2.38 14.74 1.66
N VAL A 23 2.38 15.81 0.85
CA VAL A 23 1.22 16.25 0.09
C VAL A 23 0.74 15.16 -0.88
N SER A 24 1.64 14.49 -1.60
CA SER A 24 1.27 13.41 -2.52
C SER A 24 0.60 12.23 -1.82
N ILE A 25 1.08 11.84 -0.63
CA ILE A 25 0.45 10.77 0.18
C ILE A 25 -0.93 11.20 0.67
N GLU A 26 -1.07 12.42 1.18
CA GLU A 26 -2.35 12.95 1.64
C GLU A 26 -3.38 13.03 0.51
N GLN A 27 -2.94 13.43 -0.69
CA GLN A 27 -3.78 13.45 -1.90
C GLN A 27 -4.21 12.05 -2.32
N ALA A 28 -3.33 11.05 -2.26
CA ALA A 28 -3.69 9.67 -2.56
C ALA A 28 -4.77 9.15 -1.60
N PHE A 29 -4.62 9.40 -0.29
CA PHE A 29 -5.67 9.07 0.68
C PHE A 29 -6.99 9.81 0.42
N ALA A 30 -6.93 11.06 -0.03
CA ALA A 30 -8.13 11.83 -0.37
C ALA A 30 -8.88 11.27 -1.59
N LEU A 31 -8.16 10.75 -2.60
CA LEU A 31 -8.78 10.07 -3.75
C LEU A 31 -9.48 8.77 -3.31
N ILE A 32 -8.86 8.00 -2.42
CA ILE A 32 -9.52 6.83 -1.82
C ILE A 32 -10.80 7.25 -1.08
N ASP A 33 -10.78 8.34 -0.32
CA ASP A 33 -11.96 8.85 0.37
C ASP A 33 -13.07 9.26 -0.58
N LYS A 34 -12.74 9.97 -1.66
CA LYS A 34 -13.69 10.31 -2.72
C LYS A 34 -14.35 9.07 -3.32
N ALA A 35 -13.58 8.01 -3.54
CA ALA A 35 -14.12 6.75 -4.03
C ALA A 35 -15.04 6.04 -3.02
N ILE A 36 -14.68 6.06 -1.73
CA ILE A 36 -15.53 5.54 -0.65
C ILE A 36 -16.84 6.33 -0.61
N ASP A 37 -16.79 7.66 -0.74
CA ASP A 37 -17.97 8.52 -0.74
C ASP A 37 -18.90 8.21 -1.92
N PHE A 38 -18.35 8.00 -3.13
CA PHE A 38 -19.14 7.55 -4.28
C PHE A 38 -19.90 6.25 -3.97
N PHE A 39 -19.21 5.25 -3.40
CA PHE A 39 -19.86 3.98 -3.05
C PHE A 39 -20.92 4.15 -1.97
N ASN A 40 -20.65 4.98 -0.96
CA ASN A 40 -21.57 5.25 0.14
C ASN A 40 -22.91 5.85 -0.32
N GLN A 41 -22.90 6.71 -1.34
CA GLN A 41 -24.13 7.30 -1.90
C GLN A 41 -25.15 6.25 -2.35
N LYS A 42 -24.68 5.06 -2.79
CA LYS A 42 -25.51 3.97 -3.32
C LYS A 42 -25.54 2.73 -2.42
N ALA A 43 -24.73 2.68 -1.36
CA ALA A 43 -24.53 1.49 -0.54
C ALA A 43 -25.81 0.94 0.13
N ALA A 44 -26.78 1.81 0.42
CA ALA A 44 -28.04 1.39 1.05
C ALA A 44 -28.87 0.43 0.17
N HIS A 45 -28.77 0.57 -1.16
CA HIS A 45 -29.61 -0.17 -2.12
C HIS A 45 -28.80 -0.99 -3.13
N ASP A 46 -27.49 -0.77 -3.21
CA ASP A 46 -26.60 -1.48 -4.13
C ASP A 46 -25.54 -2.27 -3.37
N GLN A 47 -25.66 -3.60 -3.41
CA GLN A 47 -24.73 -4.51 -2.75
C GLN A 47 -23.31 -4.40 -3.30
N TYR A 48 -23.15 -4.15 -4.60
CA TYR A 48 -21.82 -3.97 -5.19
C TYR A 48 -21.14 -2.74 -4.59
N CYS A 49 -21.86 -1.62 -4.52
CA CYS A 49 -21.33 -0.40 -3.91
C CYS A 49 -21.00 -0.62 -2.43
N ARG A 50 -21.86 -1.29 -1.68
CA ARG A 50 -21.61 -1.60 -0.27
C ARG A 50 -20.34 -2.44 -0.08
N ILE A 51 -20.19 -3.53 -0.83
CA ILE A 51 -19.06 -4.44 -0.71
C ILE A 51 -17.75 -3.76 -1.19
N CYS A 52 -17.78 -3.05 -2.32
CA CYS A 52 -16.60 -2.34 -2.81
C CYS A 52 -16.19 -1.20 -1.87
N GLY A 53 -17.14 -0.42 -1.35
CA GLY A 53 -16.87 0.62 -0.35
C GLY A 53 -16.23 0.07 0.93
N LEU A 54 -16.76 -1.04 1.46
CA LEU A 54 -16.17 -1.71 2.63
C LEU A 54 -14.78 -2.28 2.35
N THR A 55 -14.58 -2.86 1.15
CA THR A 55 -13.28 -3.40 0.70
C THR A 55 -12.25 -2.28 0.65
N LEU A 56 -12.62 -1.14 0.08
CA LEU A 56 -11.75 0.03 -0.05
C LEU A 56 -11.45 0.69 1.32
N ALA A 57 -12.44 0.83 2.19
CA ALA A 57 -12.26 1.34 3.54
C ALA A 57 -11.30 0.48 4.38
N LYS A 58 -11.37 -0.85 4.21
CA LYS A 58 -10.42 -1.78 4.83
C LYS A 58 -9.02 -1.61 4.26
N ALA A 59 -8.86 -1.56 2.94
CA ALA A 59 -7.58 -1.30 2.30
C ALA A 59 -6.94 0.02 2.81
N LYS A 60 -7.73 1.10 2.85
CA LYS A 60 -7.32 2.40 3.41
C LYS A 60 -6.81 2.28 4.84
N SER A 61 -7.52 1.52 5.69
CA SER A 61 -7.15 1.33 7.10
C SER A 61 -5.80 0.60 7.24
N TYR A 62 -5.55 -0.42 6.42
CA TYR A 62 -4.25 -1.10 6.41
C TYR A 62 -3.13 -0.18 5.92
N ALA A 63 -3.37 0.60 4.87
CA ALA A 63 -2.39 1.56 4.37
C ALA A 63 -2.07 2.66 5.39
N LEU A 64 -3.09 3.16 6.12
CA LEU A 64 -2.88 4.14 7.20
C LEU A 64 -2.09 3.54 8.37
N GLY A 65 -2.36 2.28 8.73
CA GLY A 65 -1.55 1.56 9.71
C GLY A 65 -0.09 1.40 9.26
N ALA A 66 0.12 1.03 7.99
CA ALA A 66 1.45 0.91 7.40
C ALA A 66 2.18 2.27 7.39
N TYR A 67 1.50 3.35 7.02
CA TYR A 67 2.02 4.71 7.08
C TYR A 67 2.50 5.06 8.49
N GLY A 68 1.68 4.83 9.51
CA GLY A 68 2.06 5.07 10.91
C GLY A 68 3.31 4.32 11.33
N MET A 69 3.44 3.04 10.95
CA MET A 69 4.62 2.24 11.23
C MET A 69 5.86 2.74 10.46
N ILE A 70 5.69 3.18 9.22
CA ILE A 70 6.77 3.76 8.41
C ILE A 70 7.32 5.03 9.08
N LEU A 71 6.46 5.89 9.63
CA LEU A 71 6.89 7.08 10.38
C LEU A 71 7.71 6.73 11.63
N ASP A 72 7.47 5.57 12.23
CA ASP A 72 8.24 5.04 13.36
C ASP A 72 9.53 4.31 12.92
N ASN A 73 9.88 4.37 11.64
CA ASN A 73 10.94 3.60 10.98
C ASN A 73 10.78 2.07 11.11
N LEU A 74 9.54 1.59 11.16
CA LEU A 74 9.15 0.17 11.22
C LEU A 74 8.59 -0.31 9.88
N GLY A 75 9.17 0.13 8.76
CA GLY A 75 8.67 -0.19 7.41
C GLY A 75 8.70 -1.69 7.09
N GLN A 76 9.66 -2.42 7.65
CA GLN A 76 9.76 -3.87 7.44
C GLN A 76 8.65 -4.64 8.18
N GLU A 77 8.28 -4.18 9.37
CA GLU A 77 7.11 -4.64 10.10
C GLU A 77 5.80 -4.16 9.45
N ALA A 78 5.78 -2.98 8.82
CA ALA A 78 4.63 -2.47 8.05
C ALA A 78 4.28 -3.39 6.87
N GLY A 79 5.26 -4.14 6.34
CA GLY A 79 5.03 -5.24 5.40
C GLY A 79 4.02 -6.27 5.90
N ALA A 80 3.79 -6.35 7.23
CA ALA A 80 2.74 -7.16 7.81
C ALA A 80 1.33 -6.75 7.37
N LEU A 81 1.11 -5.43 7.28
CA LEU A 81 -0.15 -4.80 6.88
C LEU A 81 -0.28 -4.70 5.36
N ASN A 82 0.85 -4.63 4.63
CA ASN A 82 0.82 -4.58 3.16
C ASN A 82 0.26 -5.87 2.55
N ARG A 83 0.39 -7.02 3.22
CA ARG A 83 -0.20 -8.27 2.74
C ARG A 83 -1.73 -8.24 2.66
N PRO A 84 -2.48 -8.01 3.76
CA PRO A 84 -3.93 -7.87 3.68
C PRO A 84 -4.34 -6.69 2.79
N PHE A 85 -3.58 -5.59 2.76
CA PHE A 85 -3.82 -4.50 1.81
C PHE A 85 -3.89 -5.00 0.35
N LEU A 86 -2.89 -5.76 -0.11
CA LEU A 86 -2.88 -6.34 -1.47
C LEU A 86 -4.05 -7.28 -1.72
N GLU A 87 -4.49 -8.02 -0.69
CA GLU A 87 -5.65 -8.90 -0.81
C GLU A 87 -6.95 -8.11 -1.05
N TYR A 88 -7.10 -6.92 -0.46
CA TYR A 88 -8.25 -6.03 -0.74
C TYR A 88 -8.15 -5.36 -2.11
N TYR A 89 -6.95 -4.95 -2.53
CA TYR A 89 -6.72 -4.48 -3.90
C TYR A 89 -7.16 -5.54 -4.93
N GLU A 90 -6.72 -6.79 -4.76
CA GLU A 90 -7.14 -7.89 -5.64
C GLU A 90 -8.63 -8.22 -5.55
N LEU A 91 -9.27 -8.01 -4.39
CA LEU A 91 -10.71 -8.18 -4.27
C LEU A 91 -11.47 -7.17 -5.13
N LEU A 92 -11.00 -5.92 -5.21
CA LEU A 92 -11.61 -4.93 -6.11
C LEU A 92 -11.49 -5.37 -7.58
N ILE A 93 -10.34 -5.93 -8.00
CA ILE A 93 -10.20 -6.53 -9.35
C ILE A 93 -11.19 -7.69 -9.54
N TYR A 94 -11.27 -8.57 -8.54
CA TYR A 94 -12.15 -9.74 -8.58
C TYR A 94 -13.62 -9.36 -8.78
N PHE A 95 -14.07 -8.31 -8.11
CA PHE A 95 -15.43 -7.77 -8.24
C PHE A 95 -15.61 -6.96 -9.52
N SER A 96 -14.61 -6.20 -9.99
CA SER A 96 -14.74 -5.42 -11.21
C SER A 96 -14.80 -6.29 -12.47
N GLN A 97 -14.12 -7.44 -12.48
CA GLN A 97 -14.21 -8.41 -13.58
C GLN A 97 -15.57 -9.08 -13.70
N ASP A 98 -16.25 -9.32 -12.57
CA ASP A 98 -17.59 -9.89 -12.52
C ASP A 98 -18.33 -9.37 -11.28
N PRO A 99 -19.21 -8.36 -11.46
CA PRO A 99 -19.90 -7.70 -10.36
C PRO A 99 -20.82 -8.62 -9.55
N SER A 100 -21.23 -9.78 -10.07
CA SER A 100 -22.07 -10.72 -9.35
C SER A 100 -21.35 -11.39 -8.16
N ARG A 101 -20.01 -11.43 -8.20
CA ARG A 101 -19.16 -12.03 -7.16
C ARG A 101 -19.21 -11.31 -5.82
N VAL A 102 -19.76 -10.10 -5.75
CA VAL A 102 -20.03 -9.43 -4.47
C VAL A 102 -21.05 -10.18 -3.61
N ALA A 103 -21.84 -11.09 -4.21
CA ALA A 103 -22.67 -12.05 -3.47
C ALA A 103 -21.83 -13.03 -2.66
N GLU A 104 -20.72 -13.53 -3.21
CA GLU A 104 -19.80 -14.40 -2.50
C GLU A 104 -19.21 -13.71 -1.26
N ALA A 105 -18.93 -12.41 -1.35
CA ALA A 105 -18.45 -11.61 -0.22
C ALA A 105 -19.53 -11.41 0.85
N ALA A 106 -20.76 -11.10 0.44
CA ALA A 106 -21.87 -10.90 1.38
C ALA A 106 -22.26 -12.18 2.13
N GLU A 107 -21.98 -13.35 1.54
CA GLU A 107 -22.31 -14.66 2.11
C GLU A 107 -21.11 -15.37 2.76
N ASP A 108 -19.96 -14.69 2.86
CA ASP A 108 -18.70 -15.25 3.40
C ASP A 108 -18.21 -16.52 2.66
N ARG A 109 -18.42 -16.54 1.34
CA ARG A 109 -18.04 -17.65 0.43
C ARG A 109 -16.88 -17.29 -0.50
N LEU A 110 -16.14 -16.23 -0.20
CA LEU A 110 -15.02 -15.80 -1.04
C LEU A 110 -13.95 -16.90 -1.18
N PRO A 111 -13.39 -17.10 -2.38
CA PRO A 111 -12.25 -17.98 -2.53
C PRO A 111 -11.06 -17.50 -1.69
N LYS A 112 -10.20 -18.45 -1.28
CA LYS A 112 -8.92 -18.14 -0.63
C LYS A 112 -8.07 -17.21 -1.52
N ALA A 113 -7.24 -16.36 -0.90
CA ALA A 113 -6.45 -15.33 -1.59
C ALA A 113 -5.62 -15.85 -2.77
N GLY A 114 -4.97 -17.00 -2.62
CA GLY A 114 -4.21 -17.61 -3.72
C GLY A 114 -5.07 -18.09 -4.90
N LYS A 115 -6.31 -18.55 -4.65
CA LYS A 115 -7.25 -18.92 -5.72
C LYS A 115 -7.81 -17.67 -6.40
N ARG A 116 -8.14 -16.62 -5.65
CA ARG A 116 -8.58 -15.33 -6.22
C ARG A 116 -7.52 -14.75 -7.15
N ALA A 117 -6.27 -14.66 -6.69
CA ALA A 117 -5.16 -14.15 -7.50
C ALA A 117 -5.02 -14.87 -8.85
N LYS A 118 -5.18 -16.21 -8.87
CA LYS A 118 -5.18 -16.99 -10.12
C LYS A 118 -6.37 -16.66 -11.02
N LEU A 119 -7.57 -16.51 -10.44
CA LEU A 119 -8.79 -16.21 -11.20
C LEU A 119 -8.74 -14.84 -11.88
N ILE A 120 -8.11 -13.86 -11.23
CA ILE A 120 -7.99 -12.50 -11.77
C ILE A 120 -6.76 -12.30 -12.65
N GLY A 121 -5.87 -13.31 -12.75
CA GLY A 121 -4.58 -13.17 -13.43
C GLY A 121 -3.66 -12.14 -12.76
N SER A 122 -3.59 -12.14 -11.42
CA SER A 122 -2.83 -11.15 -10.66
C SER A 122 -1.33 -11.22 -10.96
N ASP A 123 -0.75 -10.09 -11.36
CA ASP A 123 0.70 -9.92 -11.56
C ASP A 123 1.46 -9.70 -10.24
N LEU A 124 0.77 -9.67 -9.09
CA LEU A 124 1.36 -9.41 -7.78
C LEU A 124 2.02 -10.64 -7.14
N MET A 125 2.16 -11.75 -7.88
CA MET A 125 2.77 -12.98 -7.35
C MET A 125 4.20 -12.73 -6.86
N GLY A 126 5.03 -12.03 -7.65
CA GLY A 126 6.39 -11.67 -7.26
C GLY A 126 6.43 -10.77 -6.02
N PHE A 127 5.49 -9.83 -5.89
CA PHE A 127 5.43 -8.96 -4.70
C PHE A 127 5.03 -9.73 -3.43
N ARG A 128 4.11 -10.70 -3.55
CA ARG A 128 3.75 -11.59 -2.44
C ARG A 128 4.92 -12.47 -2.00
N GLU A 129 5.68 -13.01 -2.96
CA GLU A 129 6.87 -13.79 -2.67
C GLU A 129 7.94 -12.94 -1.97
N TYR A 130 8.17 -11.71 -2.45
CA TYR A 130 9.05 -10.76 -1.80
C TYR A 130 8.62 -10.49 -0.34
N LEU A 131 7.33 -10.21 -0.10
CA LEU A 131 6.82 -9.98 1.26
C LEU A 131 6.96 -11.24 2.15
N ASN A 132 6.76 -12.44 1.63
CA ASN A 132 6.98 -13.67 2.40
C ASN A 132 8.44 -13.84 2.84
N GLN A 133 9.39 -13.40 2.01
CA GLN A 133 10.81 -13.53 2.29
C GLN A 133 11.37 -12.39 3.16
N ASN A 134 10.86 -11.17 2.97
CA ASN A 134 11.46 -9.93 3.48
C ASN A 134 10.62 -9.23 4.56
N ALA A 135 9.29 -9.35 4.55
CA ALA A 135 8.49 -8.74 5.62
C ALA A 135 8.67 -9.53 6.92
N SER A 136 8.47 -8.87 8.06
CA SER A 136 8.56 -9.48 9.38
C SER A 136 7.33 -10.39 9.69
N HIS A 137 7.08 -11.38 8.84
CA HIS A 137 5.99 -12.36 8.97
C HIS A 137 6.51 -13.72 9.40
N SER A 138 6.64 -13.96 10.72
CA SER A 138 7.02 -15.27 11.32
C SER A 138 8.22 -15.99 10.68
N SER A 139 9.01 -15.29 9.87
CA SER A 139 10.11 -15.80 9.07
C SER A 139 11.40 -15.38 9.76
N TYR A 140 12.29 -16.35 9.96
CA TYR A 140 13.65 -16.13 10.48
C TYR A 140 14.67 -16.07 9.34
N SER A 141 14.24 -15.64 8.15
CA SER A 141 15.17 -15.42 7.04
C SER A 141 16.17 -14.33 7.41
N PHE A 142 17.36 -14.37 6.80
CA PHE A 142 18.34 -13.31 6.99
C PHE A 142 17.74 -11.94 6.63
N TYR A 143 16.97 -11.88 5.54
CA TYR A 143 16.38 -10.63 5.07
C TYR A 143 15.33 -10.07 6.01
N SER A 144 14.51 -10.90 6.66
CA SER A 144 13.47 -10.47 7.60
C SER A 144 13.99 -10.05 8.97
N LEU A 145 15.24 -10.41 9.31
CA LEU A 145 15.84 -10.11 10.63
C LEU A 145 17.06 -9.18 10.58
N ARG A 146 17.67 -8.96 9.40
CA ARG A 146 18.91 -8.16 9.30
C ARG A 146 18.76 -6.75 9.87
N HIS A 147 17.57 -6.15 9.79
CA HIS A 147 17.31 -4.81 10.30
C HIS A 147 17.30 -4.76 11.83
N GLN A 148 17.04 -5.90 12.50
CA GLN A 148 17.10 -6.06 13.96
C GLN A 148 18.50 -6.43 14.46
N LEU A 149 19.47 -6.67 13.58
CA LEU A 149 20.84 -7.03 13.94
C LEU A 149 21.82 -5.90 13.61
N ASP A 150 22.80 -5.71 14.48
CA ASP A 150 24.07 -5.08 14.10
C ASP A 150 24.93 -6.14 13.40
N THR A 151 25.23 -5.94 12.12
CA THR A 151 25.97 -6.91 11.31
C THR A 151 27.43 -7.04 11.70
N THR A 152 27.99 -6.06 12.42
CA THR A 152 29.39 -6.09 12.87
C THR A 152 29.51 -6.84 14.20
N SER A 153 28.61 -6.57 15.14
CA SER A 153 28.66 -7.14 16.50
C SER A 153 27.73 -8.34 16.71
N LEU A 154 26.85 -8.64 15.74
CA LEU A 154 25.73 -9.59 15.85
C LEU A 154 24.80 -9.32 17.04
N SER A 155 24.85 -8.11 17.60
CA SER A 155 23.97 -7.72 18.70
C SER A 155 22.57 -7.37 18.21
N ILE A 156 21.57 -7.62 19.05
CA ILE A 156 20.18 -7.31 18.75
C ILE A 156 19.93 -5.82 19.03
N LYS A 157 19.45 -5.10 18.01
CA LYS A 157 19.03 -3.71 18.13
C LYS A 157 17.73 -3.65 18.92
N LYS A 158 17.75 -2.90 20.02
CA LYS A 158 16.55 -2.67 20.85
C LYS A 158 15.61 -1.61 20.27
N THR A 159 16.12 -0.79 19.36
CA THR A 159 15.40 0.32 18.72
C THR A 159 15.86 0.46 17.28
N GLN A 160 14.94 0.77 16.38
CA GLN A 160 15.25 1.22 15.03
C GLN A 160 15.31 2.75 15.05
N GLY A 161 16.52 3.30 15.04
CA GLY A 161 16.72 4.75 15.03
C GLY A 161 16.26 5.37 13.72
N PHE A 162 15.97 6.67 13.72
CA PHE A 162 15.57 7.41 12.52
C PHE A 162 16.61 7.30 11.39
N ALA A 163 16.14 7.10 10.16
CA ALA A 163 16.95 7.09 8.95
C ALA A 163 16.15 7.71 7.78
N ALA A 164 16.58 8.88 7.32
CA ALA A 164 15.86 9.66 6.30
C ALA A 164 15.68 8.90 4.97
N ASP A 165 16.74 8.24 4.48
CA ASP A 165 16.66 7.45 3.23
C ASP A 165 15.69 6.27 3.32
N VAL A 166 15.61 5.63 4.50
CA VAL A 166 14.70 4.51 4.74
C VAL A 166 13.26 5.02 4.79
N LEU A 167 13.02 6.15 5.46
CA LEU A 167 11.72 6.82 5.45
C LEU A 167 11.30 7.16 4.01
N PHE A 168 12.15 7.87 3.27
CA PHE A 168 11.85 8.28 1.89
C PHE A 168 11.47 7.10 0.98
N ARG A 169 12.25 6.01 1.03
CA ARG A 169 11.98 4.81 0.22
C ARG A 169 10.66 4.16 0.59
N ASN A 170 10.42 3.93 1.89
CA ASN A 170 9.20 3.29 2.37
C ASN A 170 7.96 4.14 2.06
N LEU A 171 8.06 5.46 2.18
CA LEU A 171 6.97 6.37 1.80
C LEU A 171 6.66 6.29 0.30
N GLY A 172 7.68 6.23 -0.55
CA GLY A 172 7.46 6.07 -1.99
C GLY A 172 6.87 4.70 -2.35
N ASP A 173 7.24 3.63 -1.65
CA ASP A 173 6.64 2.30 -1.82
C ASP A 173 5.17 2.28 -1.40
N LEU A 174 4.83 2.96 -0.31
CA LEU A 174 3.45 3.14 0.13
C LEU A 174 2.66 3.98 -0.87
N PHE A 175 3.23 5.09 -1.35
CA PHE A 175 2.59 5.96 -2.34
C PHE A 175 2.25 5.21 -3.63
N ALA A 176 3.18 4.41 -4.16
CA ALA A 176 2.93 3.57 -5.33
C ALA A 176 1.78 2.57 -5.09
N GLN A 177 1.71 1.98 -3.90
CA GLN A 177 0.60 1.09 -3.52
C GLN A 177 -0.74 1.82 -3.42
N LEU A 178 -0.77 3.02 -2.86
CA LEU A 178 -1.97 3.86 -2.80
C LEU A 178 -2.47 4.23 -4.20
N LEU A 179 -1.57 4.64 -5.11
CA LEU A 179 -1.92 4.94 -6.50
C LEU A 179 -2.53 3.74 -7.23
N LEU A 180 -1.96 2.55 -7.05
CA LEU A 180 -2.55 1.34 -7.63
C LEU A 180 -3.98 1.13 -7.13
N LEU A 181 -4.21 1.36 -5.83
CA LEU A 181 -5.54 1.28 -5.23
C LEU A 181 -6.49 2.35 -5.79
N ASP A 182 -6.02 3.58 -6.01
CA ASP A 182 -6.82 4.67 -6.62
C ASP A 182 -7.28 4.30 -8.04
N PHE A 183 -6.37 3.80 -8.88
CA PHE A 183 -6.72 3.32 -10.22
C PHE A 183 -7.74 2.17 -10.16
N GLN A 184 -7.55 1.23 -9.24
CA GLN A 184 -8.48 0.12 -9.11
C GLN A 184 -9.84 0.55 -8.53
N ALA A 185 -9.86 1.57 -7.67
CA ALA A 185 -11.09 2.20 -7.21
C ALA A 185 -11.82 2.85 -8.39
N ALA A 186 -11.12 3.59 -9.24
CA ALA A 186 -11.67 4.21 -10.46
C ALA A 186 -12.29 3.17 -11.42
N VAL A 187 -11.60 2.04 -11.63
CA VAL A 187 -12.13 0.90 -12.40
C VAL A 187 -13.42 0.36 -11.76
N SER A 188 -13.42 0.18 -10.44
CA SER A 188 -14.58 -0.35 -9.71
C SER A 188 -15.78 0.61 -9.75
N ILE A 189 -15.53 1.91 -9.68
CA ILE A 189 -16.55 2.96 -9.87
C ILE A 189 -17.11 2.90 -11.28
N SER A 190 -16.25 2.72 -12.30
CA SER A 190 -16.64 2.71 -13.71
C SER A 190 -17.68 1.63 -14.06
N ILE A 191 -17.76 0.56 -13.26
CA ILE A 191 -18.80 -0.47 -13.37
C ILE A 191 -20.20 0.09 -13.08
N LYS A 192 -20.30 1.10 -12.22
CA LYS A 192 -21.56 1.73 -11.81
C LYS A 192 -21.78 3.09 -12.45
N ASP A 193 -20.70 3.82 -12.68
CA ASP A 193 -20.72 5.14 -13.29
C ASP A 193 -19.39 5.39 -14.02
N ARG A 194 -19.43 5.27 -15.34
CA ARG A 194 -18.24 5.44 -16.19
C ARG A 194 -17.68 6.86 -16.13
N SER A 195 -18.54 7.86 -15.95
CA SER A 195 -18.11 9.27 -15.94
C SER A 195 -17.31 9.57 -14.67
N GLU A 196 -17.86 9.21 -13.52
CA GLU A 196 -17.19 9.37 -12.22
C GLU A 196 -15.90 8.55 -12.14
N GLY A 197 -15.93 7.32 -12.67
CA GLY A 197 -14.75 6.47 -12.72
C GLY A 197 -13.63 7.06 -13.60
N LEU A 198 -13.97 7.64 -14.76
CA LEU A 198 -13.00 8.32 -15.61
C LEU A 198 -12.41 9.56 -14.95
N GLN A 199 -13.24 10.34 -14.24
CA GLN A 199 -12.76 11.52 -13.51
C GLN A 199 -11.76 11.12 -12.43
N LEU A 200 -12.07 10.11 -11.61
CA LEU A 200 -11.16 9.65 -10.57
C LEU A 200 -9.85 9.11 -11.17
N ALA A 201 -9.93 8.40 -12.29
CA ALA A 201 -8.74 7.91 -12.99
C ALA A 201 -7.85 9.07 -13.47
N GLN A 202 -8.42 10.13 -14.02
CA GLN A 202 -7.66 11.32 -14.45
C GLN A 202 -6.97 12.03 -13.27
N GLU A 203 -7.66 12.15 -12.14
CA GLU A 203 -7.09 12.70 -10.92
C GLU A 203 -5.92 11.84 -10.41
N ALA A 204 -6.06 10.51 -10.45
CA ALA A 204 -5.00 9.56 -10.11
C ALA A 204 -3.82 9.61 -11.12
N GLU A 205 -4.05 9.85 -12.41
CA GLU A 205 -2.98 10.03 -13.41
C GLU A 205 -2.16 11.29 -13.14
N ILE A 206 -2.83 12.41 -12.83
CA ILE A 206 -2.15 13.66 -12.47
C ILE A 206 -1.30 13.44 -11.21
N LEU A 207 -1.86 12.77 -10.19
CA LEU A 207 -1.14 12.47 -8.96
C LEU A 207 0.02 11.50 -9.18
N ARG A 208 -0.14 10.49 -10.05
CA ARG A 208 0.93 9.57 -10.44
C ARG A 208 2.11 10.34 -11.03
N ASP A 209 1.85 11.31 -11.88
CA ASP A 209 2.91 12.05 -12.54
C ASP A 209 3.60 12.99 -11.55
N THR A 210 2.85 13.82 -10.82
CA THR A 210 3.43 14.78 -9.86
C THR A 210 4.09 14.11 -8.66
N GLY A 211 3.41 13.14 -8.03
CA GLY A 211 3.97 12.40 -6.90
C GLY A 211 5.01 11.37 -7.33
N GLY A 212 4.89 10.82 -8.54
CA GLY A 212 5.91 9.92 -9.09
C GLY A 212 7.26 10.62 -9.27
N ASP A 213 7.23 11.88 -9.70
CA ASP A 213 8.42 12.73 -9.80
C ASP A 213 8.98 13.07 -8.40
N SER A 214 8.13 13.45 -7.44
CA SER A 214 8.58 13.78 -6.07
C SER A 214 9.21 12.57 -5.37
N PHE A 215 8.70 11.36 -5.59
CA PHE A 215 9.28 10.12 -5.07
C PHE A 215 10.36 9.50 -5.95
N ARG A 216 10.69 10.14 -7.08
CA ARG A 216 11.69 9.67 -8.06
C ARG A 216 11.44 8.22 -8.50
N LEU A 217 10.16 7.87 -8.71
CA LEU A 217 9.78 6.47 -8.95
C LEU A 217 10.41 5.90 -10.23
N ARG A 218 10.64 6.72 -11.26
CA ARG A 218 11.30 6.30 -12.50
C ARG A 218 12.77 5.93 -12.27
N ASP A 219 13.53 6.84 -11.64
CA ASP A 219 14.94 6.59 -11.27
C ASP A 219 15.07 5.30 -10.46
N ARG A 220 14.17 5.08 -9.51
CA ARG A 220 14.17 3.91 -8.64
C ARG A 220 13.91 2.59 -9.37
N LEU A 221 13.17 2.62 -10.48
CA LEU A 221 12.96 1.44 -11.34
C LEU A 221 14.21 1.13 -12.16
N GLU A 222 14.95 2.15 -12.60
CA GLU A 222 16.15 2.01 -13.43
C GLU A 222 17.39 1.62 -12.61
N GLU A 223 17.54 2.17 -11.40
CA GLU A 223 18.64 1.85 -10.48
C GLU A 223 18.53 0.42 -9.90
N GLY A 224 17.33 -0.18 -9.96
CA GLY A 224 16.98 -1.43 -9.30
C GLY A 224 16.93 -1.28 -7.77
N TYR A 225 16.20 -2.17 -7.09
CA TYR A 225 16.39 -2.33 -5.64
C TYR A 225 17.81 -2.87 -5.46
N GLY A 226 18.74 -2.00 -5.11
CA GLY A 226 20.17 -2.30 -5.02
C GLY A 226 20.51 -3.38 -3.99
N ASP A 227 20.24 -4.64 -4.32
CA ASP A 227 20.98 -5.78 -3.81
C ASP A 227 22.24 -5.91 -4.68
N LYS A 228 23.20 -5.02 -4.45
CA LYS A 228 24.60 -5.45 -4.58
C LYS A 228 24.82 -6.46 -3.47
N LEU A 229 24.43 -7.70 -3.72
CA LEU A 229 24.82 -8.85 -2.91
C LEU A 229 26.33 -8.74 -2.70
N PRO A 230 26.86 -8.81 -1.46
CA PRO A 230 28.26 -9.11 -1.31
C PRO A 230 28.51 -10.44 -2.04
N ASN A 231 29.29 -10.38 -3.12
CA ASN A 231 29.80 -11.57 -3.77
C ASN A 231 30.59 -12.36 -2.74
N LYS A 232 30.06 -13.53 -2.36
CA LYS A 232 30.70 -14.67 -1.69
C LYS A 232 31.64 -14.38 -0.53
#